data_AF-A0A554JSB3-F1
#
_entry.id   AF-A0A554JSB3-F1
#
_cell.length_a   1.000
_cell.length_b   1.000
_cell.length_c   1.000
_cell.angle_alpha   90.00
_cell.angle_beta   90.00
_cell.angle_gamma   90.00
#
_symmetry.space_group_name_H-M   'P 1'
#
loop_
_entity.id
_entity.type
_entity.pdbx_description
1 polymer ?
#
loop_
_entity_poly.entity_id
_entity_poly.type
_entity_poly.pdbx_seq_one_letter_code
_entity_poly.pdbx_strand_id
1 'polypeptide(L)'
;MKSNTTIIIATLLIAAVIYGFFFTGTGEQPPLTASTAENPAQTRFQMLITKLPIAFNSSIFADPRFNALVDLTTQVSPESAGRLDPFAPLLGVGVK
;
A
#
# COMPACT_ATOMS: atom_id res chain seq x y z
N MET A 1 -31.79 -27.06 37.94
CA MET A 1 -31.40 -26.86 36.52
C MET A 1 -31.17 -25.40 36.13
N LYS A 2 -31.68 -24.38 36.84
CA LYS A 2 -31.46 -22.96 36.49
C LYS A 2 -30.06 -22.42 36.86
N SER A 3 -29.52 -22.77 38.03
CA SER A 3 -28.25 -22.22 38.53
C SER A 3 -27.04 -22.57 37.66
N ASN A 4 -26.90 -23.82 37.22
CA ASN A 4 -25.79 -24.23 36.35
C ASN A 4 -25.85 -23.54 34.99
N THR A 5 -27.06 -23.39 34.42
CA THR A 5 -27.25 -22.66 33.16
C THR A 5 -26.89 -21.18 33.31
N THR A 6 -27.23 -20.54 34.44
CA THR A 6 -26.83 -19.16 34.72
C THR A 6 -25.32 -19.01 34.83
N ILE A 7 -24.62 -19.94 35.49
CA ILE A 7 -23.15 -19.92 35.60
C ILE A 7 -22.51 -20.06 34.22
N ILE A 8 -22.98 -21.00 33.40
CA ILE A 8 -22.45 -21.23 32.05
C ILE A 8 -22.60 -19.96 31.19
N ILE A 9 -23.78 -19.33 31.21
CA ILE A 9 -24.04 -18.10 30.45
C ILE A 9 -23.14 -16.95 30.93
N ALA A 10 -22.98 -16.79 32.25
CA ALA A 10 -22.11 -15.77 32.81
C ALA A 10 -20.64 -15.96 32.41
N THR A 11 -20.13 -17.19 32.44
CA THR A 11 -18.77 -17.50 32.01
C THR A 11 -18.56 -17.23 30.52
N LEU A 12 -19.55 -17.58 29.69
CA LEU A 12 -19.47 -17.38 28.23
C LEU A 12 -19.44 -15.88 27.87
N LEU A 13 -20.21 -15.05 28.57
CA LEU A 13 -20.20 -13.60 28.40
C LEU A 13 -18.86 -12.98 28.79
N ILE A 14 -18.28 -13.40 29.92
CA ILE A 14 -16.98 -12.91 30.37
C ILE A 14 -15.89 -13.30 29.35
N ALA A 15 -15.91 -14.54 28.87
CA ALA A 15 -14.97 -15.01 27.85
C ALA A 15 -15.10 -14.23 26.54
N ALA A 16 -16.32 -13.90 26.10
CA ALA A 16 -16.56 -13.10 24.91
C ALA A 16 -16.04 -11.66 25.04
N VAL A 17 -16.17 -11.04 26.22
CA VAL A 17 -15.64 -9.69 26.47
C VAL A 17 -14.12 -9.69 26.47
N ILE A 18 -13.49 -10.67 27.13
CA ILE A 18 -12.03 -10.82 27.13
C ILE A 18 -11.52 -11.07 25.71
N TYR A 19 -12.17 -11.96 24.97
CA TYR A 19 -11.79 -12.22 23.58
C TYR A 19 -11.95 -10.98 22.70
N GLY A 20 -13.05 -10.22 22.85
CA GLY A 20 -13.24 -8.93 22.18
C GLY A 20 -12.07 -7.99 22.48
N PHE A 21 -11.82 -7.72 23.75
CA PHE A 21 -10.81 -6.75 24.18
C PHE A 21 -9.38 -7.11 23.73
N PHE A 22 -9.01 -8.39 23.76
CA PHE A 22 -7.65 -8.83 23.42
C PHE A 22 -7.45 -9.25 21.95
N PHE A 23 -8.51 -9.69 21.25
CA PHE A 23 -8.40 -10.28 19.92
C PHE A 23 -9.16 -9.55 18.82
N THR A 24 -10.06 -8.60 19.10
CA THR A 24 -10.55 -7.67 18.07
C THR A 24 -9.57 -6.53 17.87
N GLY A 25 -8.28 -6.88 17.77
CA GLY A 25 -7.25 -5.96 17.35
C GLY A 25 -7.70 -5.36 16.02
N THR A 26 -8.07 -4.08 16.06
CA THR A 26 -7.84 -3.17 14.95
C THR A 26 -6.33 -3.13 14.80
N GLY A 27 -5.77 -4.20 14.24
CA GLY A 27 -4.38 -4.29 13.90
C GLY A 27 -4.16 -3.22 12.86
N GLU A 28 -3.72 -2.05 13.30
CA GLU A 28 -2.91 -1.16 12.51
C GLU A 28 -1.80 -2.04 11.94
N GLN A 29 -2.02 -2.58 10.74
CA GLN A 29 -1.01 -3.34 10.04
C GLN A 29 0.19 -2.41 9.98
N PRO A 30 1.37 -2.82 10.47
CA PRO A 30 2.56 -2.02 10.33
C PRO A 30 2.65 -1.64 8.85
N PRO A 31 2.86 -0.35 8.53
CA PRO A 31 3.12 0.04 7.15
C PRO A 31 4.16 -0.93 6.58
N LEU A 32 4.02 -1.32 5.31
CA LEU A 32 4.89 -2.29 4.58
C LEU A 32 6.39 -1.90 4.53
N THR A 33 6.82 -0.95 5.34
CA THR A 33 8.18 -0.47 5.48
C THR A 33 8.54 -0.36 6.96
N ALA A 34 9.02 -1.45 7.54
CA ALA A 34 9.87 -1.37 8.73
C ALA A 34 11.08 -2.26 8.51
N SER A 35 11.98 -1.82 7.62
CA SER A 35 13.38 -2.19 7.79
C SER A 35 13.83 -1.54 9.09
N THR A 36 14.26 -2.35 10.06
CA THR A 36 14.80 -1.86 11.33
C THR A 36 15.83 -0.77 11.03
N ALA A 37 15.63 0.44 11.54
CA ALA A 37 16.56 1.53 11.34
C ALA A 37 17.89 1.18 12.03
N GLU A 38 18.89 0.80 11.26
CA GLU A 38 20.21 0.38 11.78
C GLU A 38 21.08 1.58 12.20
N ASN A 39 20.67 2.80 11.81
CA ASN A 39 21.43 4.02 12.05
C ASN A 39 20.57 5.14 12.68
N PRO A 40 21.09 5.88 13.68
CA PRO A 40 20.40 7.01 14.32
C PRO A 40 19.87 8.08 13.35
N ALA A 41 20.49 8.28 12.19
CA ALA A 41 20.00 9.21 11.17
C ALA A 41 18.66 8.75 10.55
N GLN A 42 18.49 7.44 10.34
CA GLN A 42 17.26 6.85 9.80
C GLN A 42 16.12 6.95 10.83
N THR A 43 16.40 6.70 12.11
CA THR A 43 15.42 6.89 13.19
C THR A 43 14.93 8.33 13.28
N ARG A 44 15.84 9.30 13.15
CA ARG A 44 15.48 10.73 13.14
C ARG A 44 14.64 11.08 11.92
N PHE A 45 15.00 10.60 10.74
CA PHE A 45 14.25 10.81 9.51
C PHE A 45 12.83 10.23 9.58
N GLN A 46 12.68 8.99 10.06
CA GLN A 46 11.37 8.37 10.29
C GLN A 46 10.53 9.20 11.26
N MET A 47 11.11 9.64 12.39
CA MET A 47 10.42 10.49 13.36
C MET A 47 9.99 11.84 12.77
N LEU A 48 10.78 12.42 11.87
CA LEU A 48 10.43 13.66 11.16
C LEU A 48 9.27 13.44 10.17
N ILE A 49 9.27 12.32 9.45
CA ILE A 49 8.15 11.96 8.54
C ILE A 49 6.86 11.80 9.32
N THR A 50 6.89 11.14 10.49
CA THR A 50 5.69 10.99 11.34
C THR A 50 5.14 12.32 11.85
N LYS A 51 5.99 13.36 11.93
CA LYS A 51 5.59 14.72 12.33
C LYS A 51 5.10 15.58 11.16
N LEU A 52 5.25 15.14 9.92
CA LEU A 52 4.65 15.83 8.79
C LEU A 52 3.14 15.52 8.80
N PRO A 53 2.26 16.52 8.98
CA PRO A 53 0.84 16.33 8.81
C PRO A 53 0.58 16.17 7.30
N ILE A 54 0.68 14.94 6.80
CA ILE A 54 0.31 14.62 5.43
C ILE A 54 -1.21 14.47 5.41
N ALA A 55 -1.90 15.59 5.22
CA ALA A 55 -3.33 15.59 4.91
C ALA A 55 -3.50 15.50 3.40
N PHE A 56 -3.91 14.34 2.90
CA PHE A 56 -4.28 14.20 1.49
C PHE A 56 -5.64 14.88 1.28
N ASN A 57 -5.65 15.95 0.50
CA ASN A 57 -6.89 16.59 0.09
C ASN A 57 -7.56 15.74 -1.00
N SER A 58 -8.58 14.99 -0.62
CA SER A 58 -9.37 14.14 -1.52
C SER A 58 -10.56 14.86 -2.17
N SER A 59 -10.72 16.18 -1.96
CA SER A 59 -11.87 16.92 -2.48
C SER A 59 -11.96 16.89 -4.02
N ILE A 60 -10.82 16.75 -4.69
CA ILE A 60 -10.75 16.67 -6.16
C ILE A 60 -11.52 15.47 -6.70
N PHE A 61 -11.59 14.35 -5.96
CA PHE A 61 -12.30 13.14 -6.39
C PHE A 61 -13.83 13.30 -6.36
N ALA A 62 -14.33 14.30 -5.63
CA ALA A 62 -15.75 14.64 -5.60
C ALA A 62 -16.17 15.61 -6.71
N ASP A 63 -15.21 16.22 -7.43
CA ASP A 63 -15.50 17.17 -8.49
C ASP A 63 -16.11 16.44 -9.70
N PRO A 64 -17.29 16.85 -10.20
CA PRO A 64 -17.89 16.26 -11.40
C PRO A 64 -16.95 16.30 -12.62
N ARG A 65 -16.08 17.32 -12.71
CA ARG A 65 -15.08 17.43 -13.78
C ARG A 65 -14.00 16.37 -13.69
N PHE A 66 -13.61 15.98 -12.48
CA PHE A 66 -12.67 14.89 -12.27
C PHE A 66 -13.27 13.55 -12.70
N ASN A 67 -14.55 13.33 -12.39
CA ASN A 67 -15.29 12.13 -12.80
C ASN A 67 -15.63 12.10 -14.31
N ALA A 68 -15.58 13.26 -14.98
CA ALA A 68 -15.76 13.38 -16.43
C ALA A 68 -14.45 13.25 -17.23
N LEU A 69 -13.31 13.03 -16.56
CA LEU A 69 -12.05 12.76 -17.26
C LEU A 69 -12.16 11.45 -18.03
N VAL A 70 -12.02 11.56 -19.35
CA VAL A 70 -11.92 10.42 -20.24
C VAL A 70 -10.45 10.11 -20.42
N ASP A 71 -10.10 8.84 -20.33
CA ASP A 71 -8.78 8.37 -20.69
C ASP A 71 -8.55 8.60 -22.20
N LEU A 72 -7.69 9.56 -22.51
CA LEU A 72 -7.27 9.88 -23.88
C LEU A 72 -5.99 9.16 -24.27
N THR A 73 -5.53 8.18 -23.49
CA THR A 73 -4.32 7.44 -23.82
C THR A 73 -4.48 6.78 -25.18
N THR A 74 -3.60 7.20 -26.09
CA THR A 74 -3.35 6.46 -27.33
C THR A 74 -2.54 5.24 -26.94
N GLN A 75 -3.04 4.05 -27.27
CA GLN A 75 -2.27 2.82 -27.09
C GLN A 75 -0.95 2.95 -27.85
N VAL A 76 0.16 3.08 -27.13
CA VAL A 76 1.49 3.08 -27.73
C VAL A 76 1.84 1.62 -27.97
N SER A 77 1.89 1.20 -29.23
CA SER A 77 2.43 -0.11 -29.58
C SER A 77 3.89 -0.18 -29.15
N PRO A 78 4.33 -1.25 -28.45
CA PRO A 78 5.74 -1.43 -28.16
C PRO A 78 6.56 -1.39 -29.46
N GLU A 79 7.56 -0.52 -29.51
CA GLU A 79 8.54 -0.56 -30.58
C GLU A 79 9.42 -1.80 -30.40
N SER A 80 9.86 -2.40 -31.51
CA SER A 80 10.86 -3.46 -31.44
C SER A 80 12.09 -2.94 -30.71
N ALA A 81 12.69 -3.78 -29.86
CA ALA A 81 14.00 -3.50 -29.32
C ALA A 81 14.94 -3.10 -30.48
N GLY A 82 15.63 -1.97 -30.29
CA GLY A 82 16.57 -1.46 -31.28
C GLY A 82 17.73 -2.44 -31.51
N ARG A 83 18.64 -2.06 -32.40
CA ARG A 83 19.84 -2.85 -32.65
C ARG A 83 20.64 -2.99 -31.35
N LEU A 84 21.05 -4.22 -31.01
CA LEU A 84 21.91 -4.50 -29.84
C LEU A 84 23.16 -3.61 -29.80
N ASP A 85 23.73 -3.36 -30.99
CA ASP A 85 24.77 -2.36 -31.19
C ASP A 85 24.26 -1.32 -32.22
N PRO A 86 24.06 -0.05 -31.82
CA PRO A 86 23.59 1.00 -32.72
C PRO A 86 24.60 1.36 -33.82
N PHE A 87 25.88 0.99 -33.67
CA PHE A 87 26.96 1.34 -34.59
C PHE A 87 27.42 0.21 -35.51
N ALA A 88 26.98 -1.04 -35.30
CA ALA A 88 27.41 -2.12 -36.18
C ALA A 88 27.01 -1.81 -37.67
N PRO A 89 27.77 -2.30 -38.65
CA PRO A 89 27.44 -2.08 -40.06
C PRO A 89 26.06 -2.64 -40.40
N LEU A 90 25.32 -1.94 -41.25
CA LEU A 90 24.09 -2.50 -41.82
C LEU A 90 24.46 -3.67 -42.73
N LEU A 91 23.95 -4.87 -42.43
CA LEU A 91 24.15 -6.04 -43.28
C LEU A 91 23.62 -5.73 -44.68
N GLY A 92 24.52 -5.58 -45.65
CA GLY A 92 24.20 -5.28 -47.04
C GLY A 92 24.75 -3.96 -47.59
N VAL A 93 25.24 -3.05 -46.74
CA VAL A 93 26.04 -1.91 -47.21
C VAL A 93 27.51 -2.30 -47.12
N GLY A 94 27.91 -3.16 -48.05
CA GLY A 94 29.33 -3.45 -48.27
C GLY A 94 30.03 -2.14 -48.62
N VAL A 95 30.97 -1.71 -47.77
CA VAL A 95 31.96 -0.72 -48.13
C VAL A 95 32.72 -1.30 -49.32
N LYS A 96 32.50 -0.71 -50.49
CA LYS A 96 33.30 -0.95 -51.68
C LYS A 96 34.40 0.09 -51.74
#